data_AF-A0A060C899-F1
#
_entry.id   AF-A0A060C899-F1
#
_cell.length_a   1.000
_cell.length_b   1.000
_cell.length_c   1.000
_cell.angle_alpha   90.00
_cell.angle_beta   90.00
_cell.angle_gamma   90.00
#
_symmetry.space_group_name_H-M   'P 1'
#
loop_
_entity.id
_entity.type
_entity.pdbx_description
1 polymer ?
#
loop_
_entity_poly.entity_id
_entity_poly.type
_entity_poly.pdbx_seq_one_letter_code
_entity_poly.pdbx_strand_id
1 'polypeptide(L)'
;MKFLNKYLKENQIDTLITTGPPHSLHLIGLKLKKQNPQLKWLADFRDPWTQISYHSELKLTSFAQKKHEALEKSVMQNADCIIATSFTDAL
;
A
#
# COMPACT_ATOMS: atom_id res chain seq x y z
N MET A 1 10.48 11.69 2.85
CA MET A 1 9.95 11.29 4.18
C MET A 1 10.16 12.29 5.30
N LYS A 2 11.15 13.20 5.25
CA LYS A 2 11.38 14.18 6.34
C LYS A 2 10.12 14.99 6.69
N PHE A 3 9.42 15.51 5.67
CA PHE A 3 8.18 16.29 5.85
C PHE A 3 7.08 15.48 6.56
N LEU A 4 6.72 14.30 6.03
CA LEU A 4 5.62 13.51 6.59
C LEU A 4 5.88 13.05 8.02
N ASN A 5 7.10 12.59 8.35
CA ASN A 5 7.43 12.22 9.74
C ASN A 5 7.32 13.41 10.69
N LYS A 6 7.77 14.61 10.25
CA LYS A 6 7.62 15.84 11.02
C LYS A 6 6.13 16.15 11.23
N TYR A 7 5.34 16.09 10.16
CA TYR A 7 3.90 16.38 10.20
C TYR A 7 3.13 15.43 11.12
N LEU A 8 3.41 14.12 11.07
CA LEU A 8 2.80 13.13 11.97
C LEU A 8 3.06 13.47 13.44
N LYS A 9 4.33 13.80 13.77
CA LYS A 9 4.73 14.13 15.14
C LYS A 9 4.11 15.43 15.65
N GLU A 10 4.14 16.49 14.83
CA GLU A 10 3.63 17.81 15.23
C GLU A 10 2.11 17.82 15.41
N ASN A 11 1.39 17.04 14.60
CA ASN A 11 -0.07 16.97 14.64
C ASN A 11 -0.58 15.78 15.48
N GLN A 12 0.31 15.04 16.15
CA GLN A 12 -0.03 13.88 17.00
C GLN A 12 -0.90 12.84 16.27
N ILE A 13 -0.59 12.59 14.99
CA ILE A 13 -1.32 11.62 14.17
C ILE A 13 -0.74 10.23 14.43
N ASP A 14 -1.57 9.33 14.96
CA ASP A 14 -1.22 7.95 15.27
C ASP A 14 -1.72 6.95 14.21
N THR A 15 -2.58 7.39 13.30
CA THR A 15 -3.26 6.55 12.32
C THR A 15 -3.14 7.14 10.92
N LEU A 16 -2.77 6.29 9.96
CA LEU A 16 -2.63 6.62 8.55
C LEU A 16 -3.56 5.74 7.72
N ILE A 17 -4.25 6.35 6.76
CA ILE A 17 -4.97 5.63 5.70
C ILE A 17 -4.30 5.97 4.37
N THR A 18 -3.93 4.96 3.59
CA THR A 18 -3.50 5.14 2.20
C THR A 18 -4.53 4.51 1.28
N THR A 19 -5.00 5.24 0.27
CA THR A 19 -5.99 4.76 -0.70
C THR A 19 -5.37 4.65 -2.08
N GLY A 20 -5.53 3.50 -2.72
CA GLY A 20 -5.10 3.23 -4.10
C GLY A 20 -6.32 3.02 -5.01
N PRO A 21 -6.23 3.31 -6.32
CA PRO A 21 -5.07 3.88 -7.03
C PRO A 21 -4.84 5.39 -6.74
N PRO A 22 -3.60 5.91 -6.92
CA PRO A 22 -2.38 5.20 -7.34
C PRO A 22 -1.71 4.40 -6.19
N HIS A 23 -1.32 3.14 -6.45
CA HIS A 23 -0.76 2.23 -5.42
C HIS A 23 0.59 2.67 -4.84
N SER A 24 1.28 3.62 -5.49
CA SER A 24 2.50 4.23 -4.94
C SER A 24 2.26 4.89 -3.58
N LEU A 25 1.03 5.32 -3.28
CA LEU A 25 0.63 5.83 -1.96
C LEU A 25 0.80 4.77 -0.86
N HIS A 26 0.52 3.50 -1.14
CA HIS A 26 0.77 2.43 -0.18
C HIS A 26 2.26 2.25 0.12
N LEU A 27 3.15 2.53 -0.82
CA LEU A 27 4.60 2.48 -0.57
C LEU A 27 5.07 3.61 0.36
N ILE A 28 4.39 4.76 0.34
CA ILE A 28 4.62 5.83 1.33
C ILE A 28 4.16 5.34 2.70
N GLY A 29 2.98 4.73 2.79
CA GLY A 29 2.46 4.14 4.03
C GLY A 29 3.39 3.08 4.60
N LEU A 30 3.86 2.15 3.77
CA LEU A 30 4.83 1.12 4.13
C LEU A 30 6.11 1.72 4.71
N LYS A 31 6.64 2.77 4.07
CA LYS A 31 7.85 3.43 4.56
C LYS A 31 7.62 4.16 5.89
N LEU A 32 6.45 4.79 6.08
CA LEU A 32 6.09 5.44 7.34
C LEU A 32 5.92 4.42 8.47
N LYS A 33 5.22 3.30 8.22
CA LYS A 33 5.04 2.21 9.19
C LYS A 33 6.38 1.61 9.62
N LYS A 34 7.29 1.36 8.68
CA LYS A 34 8.65 0.87 9.01
C LYS A 34 9.45 1.85 9.87
N GLN A 35 9.25 3.15 9.68
CA GLN A 35 9.93 4.20 10.47
C GLN A 35 9.26 4.47 11.81
N ASN A 36 7.97 4.16 11.94
CA ASN A 36 7.14 4.41 13.11
C ASN A 36 6.28 3.16 13.38
N PRO A 37 6.83 2.12 14.03
CA PRO A 37 6.12 0.85 14.23
C PRO A 37 4.77 0.98 14.95
N GLN A 38 4.64 1.98 15.80
CA GLN A 38 3.43 2.33 16.54
C GLN A 38 2.35 3.02 15.70
N LEU A 39 2.68 3.53 14.51
CA LEU A 39 1.70 4.14 13.61
C LEU A 39 0.75 3.06 13.11
N LYS A 40 -0.56 3.21 13.36
CA LYS A 40 -1.58 2.32 12.82
C LYS A 40 -1.80 2.65 11.34
N TRP A 41 -1.62 1.69 10.45
CA TRP A 41 -1.71 1.90 9.02
C TRP A 41 -2.77 1.00 8.38
N LEU A 42 -3.77 1.66 7.79
CA LEU A 42 -4.81 1.04 6.96
C LEU A 42 -4.46 1.25 5.48
N ALA A 43 -4.41 0.16 4.73
CA ALA A 43 -4.22 0.20 3.28
C ALA A 43 -5.55 -0.12 2.57
N ASP A 44 -6.11 0.87 1.90
CA ASP A 44 -7.35 0.80 1.14
C ASP A 44 -7.07 0.52 -0.35
N PHE A 45 -7.30 -0.72 -0.76
CA PHE A 45 -7.21 -1.21 -2.13
C PHE A 45 -8.59 -1.11 -2.79
N ARG A 46 -8.90 0.06 -3.37
CA ARG A 46 -10.17 0.23 -4.11
C ARG A 46 -10.22 -0.65 -5.35
N ASP A 47 -9.07 -0.77 -6.00
CA ASP A 47 -8.80 -1.71 -7.08
C ASP A 47 -7.63 -2.64 -6.69
N PRO A 48 -7.59 -3.90 -7.15
CA PRO A 48 -6.44 -4.78 -6.96
C PRO A 48 -5.19 -4.20 -7.62
N TRP A 49 -4.00 -4.43 -7.05
CA TRP A 49 -2.77 -3.95 -7.66
C TRP A 49 -2.33 -4.87 -8.81
N THR A 50 -2.17 -6.17 -8.56
CA THR A 50 -1.70 -7.10 -9.61
C THR A 50 -2.80 -7.97 -10.23
N GLN A 51 -3.94 -8.10 -9.56
CA GLN A 51 -5.06 -8.92 -10.02
C GLN A 51 -6.11 -8.14 -10.83
N ILE A 52 -5.81 -6.90 -11.22
CA ILE A 52 -6.74 -6.09 -12.00
C ILE A 52 -6.94 -6.71 -13.39
N SER A 53 -8.19 -6.74 -13.87
CA SER A 53 -8.60 -7.50 -15.07
C SER A 53 -7.82 -7.13 -16.33
N TYR A 54 -7.32 -5.90 -16.43
CA TYR A 54 -6.49 -5.42 -17.55
C TYR A 54 -4.98 -5.51 -17.29
N HIS A 55 -4.51 -6.09 -16.18
CA HIS A 55 -3.08 -6.19 -15.86
C HIS A 55 -2.30 -6.95 -16.96
N SER A 56 -2.93 -7.95 -17.58
CA SER A 56 -2.38 -8.65 -18.75
C SER A 56 -2.25 -7.75 -19.99
N GLU A 57 -3.05 -6.69 -20.10
CA GLU A 57 -3.02 -5.72 -21.20
C GLU A 57 -1.88 -4.71 -21.05
N LEU A 58 -1.32 -4.55 -19.85
CA LEU A 58 -0.14 -3.71 -19.59
C LEU A 58 1.15 -4.27 -20.21
N LYS A 59 1.12 -5.53 -20.71
CA LYS A 59 2.25 -6.22 -21.38
C LYS A 59 3.57 -6.10 -20.60
N LEU A 60 3.48 -6.24 -19.28
CA LEU A 60 4.64 -6.16 -18.40
C LEU A 60 5.63 -7.30 -18.72
N THR A 61 6.92 -6.99 -18.62
CA THR A 61 7.94 -8.06 -18.62
C THR A 61 7.76 -8.92 -17.36
N SER A 62 8.18 -10.18 -17.40
CA SER A 62 8.11 -11.06 -16.23
C SER A 62 8.85 -10.48 -15.01
N PHE A 63 9.89 -9.67 -15.23
CA PHE A 63 10.58 -8.95 -14.15
C PHE A 63 9.69 -7.87 -13.51
N ALA A 64 9.05 -7.05 -14.34
CA ALA A 64 8.17 -5.99 -13.87
C ALA A 64 6.98 -6.57 -13.11
N GLN A 65 6.33 -7.61 -13.65
CA GLN A 65 5.24 -8.31 -12.99
C GLN A 65 5.65 -8.82 -11.59
N LYS A 66 6.76 -9.57 -11.49
CA LYS A 66 7.27 -10.07 -10.20
C LYS A 66 7.57 -8.95 -9.22
N LYS A 67 8.07 -7.80 -9.71
CA LYS A 67 8.31 -6.63 -8.87
C LYS A 67 7.00 -6.07 -8.31
N HIS A 68 5.95 -5.99 -9.12
CA HIS A 68 4.64 -5.52 -8.67
C HIS A 68 4.04 -6.46 -7.61
N GLU A 69 4.06 -7.77 -7.85
CA GLU A 69 3.59 -8.78 -6.89
C GLU A 69 4.35 -8.70 -5.56
N ALA A 70 5.68 -8.51 -5.61
CA ALA A 70 6.48 -8.34 -4.40
C ALA A 70 6.14 -7.06 -3.63
N LEU A 71 5.84 -5.97 -4.34
CA LEU A 71 5.45 -4.70 -3.71
C LEU A 71 4.06 -4.78 -3.07
N GLU A 72 3.09 -5.35 -3.77
CA GLU A 72 1.74 -5.60 -3.25
C GLU A 72 1.80 -6.48 -2.00
N LYS A 73 2.50 -7.62 -2.09
CA LYS A 73 2.73 -8.51 -0.94
C LYS A 73 3.37 -7.78 0.23
N SER A 74 4.36 -6.91 -0.03
CA SER A 74 4.99 -6.14 1.04
C SER A 74 4.02 -5.14 1.69
N VAL A 75 3.05 -4.59 0.98
CA VAL A 75 2.01 -3.73 1.56
C VAL A 75 1.07 -4.57 2.41
N MET A 76 0.50 -5.64 1.84
CA MET A 76 -0.48 -6.49 2.50
C MET A 76 0.07 -7.11 3.79
N GLN A 77 1.32 -7.55 3.80
CA GLN A 77 1.95 -8.16 4.98
C GLN A 77 2.33 -7.18 6.09
N ASN A 78 2.40 -5.88 5.81
CA ASN A 78 2.89 -4.88 6.78
C ASN A 78 1.83 -3.86 7.20
N ALA A 79 0.71 -3.75 6.47
CA ALA A 79 -0.42 -2.96 6.91
C ALA A 79 -1.08 -3.61 8.13
N ASP A 80 -1.57 -2.80 9.07
CA ASP A 80 -2.30 -3.33 10.23
C ASP A 80 -3.72 -3.76 9.85
N CYS A 81 -4.27 -3.19 8.76
CA CYS A 81 -5.56 -3.56 8.22
C CYS A 81 -5.58 -3.27 6.70
N ILE A 82 -6.17 -4.20 5.96
CA ILE A 82 -6.42 -4.08 4.52
C ILE A 82 -7.92 -3.85 4.34
N ILE A 83 -8.28 -2.84 3.55
CA ILE A 83 -9.64 -2.60 3.09
C ILE A 83 -9.64 -2.90 1.59
N ALA A 84 -10.61 -3.69 1.15
CA ALA A 84 -10.78 -4.06 -0.25
C ALA A 84 -12.27 -3.98 -0.63
N THR A 85 -12.56 -3.78 -1.90
CA THR A 85 -13.93 -3.68 -2.42
C THR A 85 -14.63 -5.03 -2.53
N SER A 86 -13.87 -6.13 -2.62
CA SER A 86 -14.40 -7.49 -2.62
C SER A 86 -13.52 -8.49 -1.86
N PHE A 87 -14.11 -9.63 -1.47
CA PHE A 87 -13.39 -10.70 -0.77
C PHE A 87 -12.29 -11.35 -1.61
N THR A 88 -12.43 -11.34 -2.94
CA THR A 88 -11.42 -11.91 -3.86
C THR A 88 -10.15 -11.07 -3.94
N ASP A 89 -10.23 -9.78 -3.59
CA ASP A 89 -9.11 -8.85 -3.71
C ASP A 89 -8.22 -8.83 -2.46
N ALA A 90 -8.62 -9.51 -1.38
CA ALA A 90 -7.97 -9.49 -0.07
C ALA A 90 -7.12 -10.74 0.24
N LEU A 91 -6.96 -11.66 -0.71
CA LEU A 91 -6.18 -12.91 -0.59
C LEU A 91 -4.75 -12.76 -1.11
#